data_AF-X1LWG9-F1
#
_entry.id   AF-X1LWG9-F1
#
_cell.length_a   1.000
_cell.length_b   1.000
_cell.length_c   1.000
_cell.angle_alpha   90.00
_cell.angle_beta   90.00
_cell.angle_gamma   90.00
#
_symmetry.space_group_name_H-M   'P 1'
#
loop_
_entity.id
_entity.type
_entity.pdbx_description
1 polymer ?
#
loop_
_entity_poly.entity_id
_entity_poly.type
_entity_poly.pdbx_seq_one_letter_code
_entity_poly.pdbx_strand_id
1 'polypeptide(L)'
;MEEERISEHKSVIKVYDRLRSELVEEHEKIDRVYKRIEKEGITNIWDRFEDQGLAFGDPDRRCQFCLQGVRCDLCSNGPCRANVATDRRGVCGMTGDGMAMRMMLLRNVMGTSTYQYHTEQTVKTLRAIANGKTPFKITEPEKLKTFAQRLGIDVSGDINKIAKRFCDFVEKDFNRKYDEPSVIVEKLAPKERKELWKKLGIFPGGVHGEILLSTSSCLTNVDGYYVSLALKAMRIGIAMAYQSQIVT
;
A
#
# COMPACT_ATOMS: atom_id res chain seq x y z
N MET A 1 -14.53 -17.59 36.85
CA MET A 1 -13.48 -17.55 35.81
C MET A 1 -13.84 -18.25 34.48
N GLU A 2 -14.31 -19.50 34.45
CA GLU A 2 -14.70 -20.16 33.18
C GLU A 2 -16.12 -19.80 32.75
N GLU A 3 -17.08 -19.79 33.67
CA GLU A 3 -18.46 -19.33 33.43
C GLU A 3 -18.56 -17.83 33.11
N GLU A 4 -17.72 -17.00 33.73
CA GLU A 4 -17.59 -15.55 33.44
C GLU A 4 -17.09 -15.31 32.01
N ARG A 5 -16.10 -16.09 31.56
CA ARG A 5 -15.58 -16.03 30.19
C ARG A 5 -16.61 -16.52 29.18
N ILE A 6 -17.43 -17.51 29.52
CA ILE A 6 -18.55 -17.97 28.68
C ILE A 6 -19.67 -16.91 28.61
N SER A 7 -19.92 -16.18 29.70
CA SER A 7 -20.88 -15.07 29.79
C SER A 7 -20.47 -13.87 28.94
N GLU A 8 -19.22 -13.40 29.05
CA GLU A 8 -18.66 -12.35 28.21
C GLU A 8 -18.60 -12.76 26.72
N HIS A 9 -18.36 -14.04 26.45
CA HIS A 9 -18.32 -14.54 25.08
C HIS A 9 -19.71 -14.54 24.40
N LYS A 10 -20.77 -14.89 25.14
CA LYS A 10 -22.15 -14.79 24.66
C LYS A 10 -22.61 -13.34 24.45
N SER A 11 -21.99 -12.35 25.10
CA SER A 11 -22.32 -10.93 24.88
C SER A 11 -21.66 -10.35 23.62
N VAL A 12 -20.43 -10.77 23.28
CA VAL A 12 -19.74 -10.36 22.05
C VAL A 12 -20.44 -10.88 20.79
N ILE A 13 -20.84 -12.16 20.78
CA ILE A 13 -21.58 -12.76 19.65
C ILE A 13 -22.91 -12.02 19.42
N LYS A 14 -23.64 -11.68 20.50
CA LYS A 14 -24.89 -10.91 20.41
C LYS A 14 -24.70 -9.47 19.90
N VAL A 15 -23.56 -8.84 20.19
CA VAL A 15 -23.24 -7.51 19.65
C VAL A 15 -22.90 -7.59 18.17
N TYR A 16 -22.23 -8.65 17.75
CA TYR A 16 -21.85 -8.86 16.36
C TYR A 16 -23.07 -9.22 15.48
N ASP A 17 -23.94 -10.12 15.93
CA ASP A 17 -25.21 -10.43 15.26
C ASP A 17 -26.08 -9.17 15.11
N ARG A 18 -26.10 -8.32 16.15
CA ARG A 18 -26.81 -7.05 16.14
C ARG A 18 -26.19 -6.02 15.19
N LEU A 19 -24.87 -5.87 15.16
CA LEU A 19 -24.18 -4.98 14.22
C LEU A 19 -24.32 -5.48 12.78
N ARG A 20 -24.28 -6.80 12.57
CA ARG A 20 -24.51 -7.45 11.29
C ARG A 20 -25.93 -7.21 10.81
N SER A 21 -26.95 -7.36 11.67
CA SER A 21 -28.33 -7.03 11.31
C SER A 21 -28.50 -5.53 11.05
N GLU A 22 -27.98 -4.65 11.92
CA GLU A 22 -28.12 -3.19 11.78
C GLU A 22 -27.42 -2.66 10.49
N LEU A 23 -26.19 -3.11 10.18
CA LEU A 23 -25.44 -2.68 8.98
C LEU A 23 -25.97 -3.29 7.67
N VAL A 24 -26.55 -4.50 7.72
CA VAL A 24 -27.20 -5.12 6.56
C VAL A 24 -28.57 -4.49 6.30
N GLU A 25 -29.28 -4.05 7.36
CA GLU A 25 -30.59 -3.40 7.28
C GLU A 25 -30.54 -1.94 6.82
N GLU A 26 -29.41 -1.22 6.98
CA GLU A 26 -29.26 0.14 6.45
C GLU A 26 -29.39 0.23 4.92
N HIS A 27 -29.24 -0.90 4.21
CA HIS A 27 -29.34 -0.95 2.76
C HIS A 27 -30.18 -2.16 2.31
N GLU A 28 -31.46 -1.94 2.00
CA GLU A 28 -32.43 -2.98 1.56
C GLU A 28 -31.91 -3.91 0.44
N LYS A 29 -31.09 -3.37 -0.48
CA LYS A 29 -30.46 -4.14 -1.57
C LYS A 29 -29.39 -5.12 -1.08
N ILE A 30 -28.68 -4.78 -0.01
CA ILE A 30 -27.62 -5.60 0.59
C ILE A 30 -28.27 -6.77 1.33
N ASP A 31 -29.30 -6.51 2.15
CA ASP A 31 -30.09 -7.54 2.84
C ASP A 31 -30.68 -8.61 1.89
N ARG A 32 -31.25 -8.17 0.77
CA ARG A 32 -31.78 -9.10 -0.25
C ARG A 32 -30.72 -10.05 -0.81
N VAL A 33 -29.48 -9.57 -0.99
CA VAL A 33 -28.37 -10.39 -1.48
C VAL A 33 -27.90 -11.37 -0.40
N TYR A 34 -27.81 -10.92 0.86
CA TYR A 34 -27.44 -11.78 1.99
C TYR A 34 -28.42 -12.94 2.19
N LYS A 35 -29.73 -12.67 2.19
CA LYS A 35 -30.78 -13.70 2.29
C LYS A 35 -30.69 -14.75 1.18
N ARG A 36 -30.30 -14.32 -0.02
CA ARG A 36 -30.10 -15.25 -1.15
C ARG A 36 -28.86 -16.11 -0.96
N ILE A 37 -27.73 -15.49 -0.59
CA ILE A 37 -26.46 -16.18 -0.33
C ILE A 37 -26.64 -17.25 0.75
N GLU A 38 -27.34 -16.90 1.84
CA GLU A 38 -27.67 -17.83 2.93
C GLU A 38 -28.54 -19.00 2.44
N LYS A 39 -29.62 -18.72 1.70
CA LYS A 39 -30.49 -19.77 1.13
C LYS A 39 -29.75 -20.72 0.18
N GLU A 40 -28.77 -20.22 -0.56
CA GLU A 40 -27.94 -21.00 -1.48
C GLU A 40 -26.76 -21.71 -0.77
N GLY A 41 -26.58 -21.51 0.54
CA GLY A 41 -25.51 -22.14 1.31
C GLY A 41 -24.11 -21.63 0.95
N ILE A 42 -24.01 -20.40 0.44
CA ILE A 42 -22.75 -19.78 0.01
C ILE A 42 -22.20 -18.93 1.17
N THR A 43 -20.89 -18.98 1.43
CA THR A 43 -20.27 -18.13 2.46
C THR A 43 -19.96 -16.71 1.94
N ASN A 44 -20.21 -15.70 2.76
CA ASN A 44 -19.92 -14.30 2.48
C ASN A 44 -18.70 -13.78 3.27
N ILE A 45 -18.45 -12.46 3.19
CA ILE A 45 -17.31 -11.84 3.87
C ILE A 45 -17.41 -11.90 5.39
N TRP A 46 -18.62 -11.78 5.95
CA TRP A 46 -18.86 -11.82 7.39
C TRP A 46 -18.70 -13.23 7.93
N ASP A 47 -19.26 -14.23 7.25
CA ASP A 47 -19.10 -15.64 7.65
C ASP A 47 -17.61 -16.00 7.72
N ARG A 48 -16.83 -15.63 6.68
CA ARG A 48 -15.38 -15.87 6.68
C ARG A 48 -14.62 -15.02 7.69
N PHE A 49 -15.11 -13.83 8.03
CA PHE A 49 -14.53 -13.01 9.08
C PHE A 49 -14.72 -13.68 10.45
N GLU A 50 -15.90 -14.20 10.73
CA GLU A 50 -16.22 -14.97 11.94
C GLU A 50 -15.37 -16.24 12.03
N ASP A 51 -15.29 -17.03 10.95
CA ASP A 51 -14.51 -18.27 10.87
C ASP A 51 -13.01 -18.09 11.18
N GLN A 52 -12.46 -16.90 10.93
CA GLN A 52 -11.06 -16.59 11.20
C GLN A 52 -10.78 -16.32 12.70
N GLY A 53 -11.81 -16.30 13.57
CA GLY A 53 -11.68 -16.05 15.01
C GLY A 53 -11.06 -17.25 15.74
N LEU A 54 -10.06 -17.03 16.60
CA LEU A 54 -9.29 -18.13 17.22
C LEU A 54 -9.85 -18.65 18.55
N ALA A 55 -10.87 -18.02 19.14
CA ALA A 55 -11.46 -18.46 20.39
C ALA A 55 -12.99 -18.51 20.31
N PHE A 56 -13.52 -19.73 20.19
CA PHE A 56 -14.92 -20.10 20.43
C PHE A 56 -16.02 -19.34 19.66
N GLY A 57 -15.69 -18.54 18.64
CA GLY A 57 -16.66 -17.72 17.91
C GLY A 57 -16.55 -16.22 18.20
N ASP A 58 -15.43 -15.77 18.79
CA ASP A 58 -15.09 -14.34 18.90
C ASP A 58 -14.42 -13.93 17.59
N PRO A 59 -15.11 -13.18 16.72
CA PRO A 59 -14.62 -12.83 15.40
C PRO A 59 -13.45 -11.83 15.47
N ASP A 60 -13.28 -11.10 16.57
CA ASP A 60 -12.22 -10.11 16.74
C ASP A 60 -10.94 -10.68 17.35
N ARG A 61 -11.03 -11.85 17.99
CA ARG A 61 -9.86 -12.50 18.57
C ARG A 61 -8.98 -13.17 17.51
N ARG A 62 -8.10 -12.38 16.91
CA ARG A 62 -7.06 -12.85 15.96
C ARG A 62 -5.76 -13.25 16.67
N CYS A 63 -4.83 -13.84 15.92
CA CYS A 63 -3.50 -14.17 16.41
C CYS A 63 -2.76 -12.90 16.87
N GLN A 64 -2.38 -12.85 18.15
CA GLN A 64 -1.80 -11.65 18.76
C GLN A 64 -0.45 -11.26 18.16
N PHE A 65 0.41 -12.23 17.83
CA PHE A 65 1.69 -11.95 17.15
C PHE A 65 1.49 -11.30 15.78
N CYS A 66 0.39 -11.65 15.11
CA CYS A 66 0.03 -11.13 13.80
C CYS A 66 -0.52 -9.70 13.88
N LEU A 67 -1.42 -9.45 14.85
CA LEU A 67 -1.98 -8.13 15.11
C LEU A 67 -0.90 -7.13 15.54
N GLN A 68 0.00 -7.56 16.42
CA GLN A 68 1.12 -6.73 16.90
C GLN A 68 2.25 -6.58 15.89
N GLY A 69 2.24 -7.33 14.77
CA GLY A 69 3.30 -7.29 13.77
C GLY A 69 4.64 -7.91 14.19
N VAL A 70 4.67 -8.68 15.29
CA VAL A 70 5.88 -9.27 15.87
C VAL A 70 6.13 -10.72 15.41
N ARG A 71 5.53 -11.11 14.27
CA ARG A 71 5.82 -12.38 13.59
C ARG A 71 6.61 -12.13 12.32
N CYS A 72 7.59 -12.98 12.03
CA CYS A 72 8.40 -12.92 10.82
C CYS A 72 8.66 -14.31 10.23
N ASP A 73 8.39 -14.48 8.94
CA ASP A 73 8.45 -15.74 8.17
C ASP A 73 9.23 -15.59 6.84
N LEU A 74 10.04 -14.53 6.72
CA LEU A 74 10.75 -14.19 5.49
C LEU A 74 12.01 -15.04 5.20
N CYS A 75 12.30 -16.06 6.01
CA CYS A 75 13.41 -16.99 5.77
C CYS A 75 13.16 -18.37 6.39
N SER A 76 14.00 -19.34 6.03
CA SER A 76 13.92 -20.73 6.47
C SER A 76 14.16 -20.95 7.98
N ASN A 77 14.67 -19.96 8.71
CA ASN A 77 14.83 -20.04 10.17
C ASN A 77 13.54 -19.72 10.93
N GLY A 78 12.50 -19.24 10.23
CA GLY A 78 11.19 -18.92 10.81
C GLY A 78 10.20 -20.10 10.80
N PRO A 79 8.93 -19.84 11.18
CA PRO A 79 8.38 -18.56 11.61
C PRO A 79 8.87 -18.16 13.02
N CYS A 80 9.41 -16.94 13.14
CA CYS A 80 9.79 -16.35 14.42
C CYS A 80 8.62 -15.57 15.04
N ARG A 81 8.56 -15.56 16.39
CA ARG A 81 7.61 -14.77 17.18
C ARG A 81 8.37 -14.01 18.26
N ALA A 82 8.45 -12.69 18.12
CA ALA A 82 9.09 -11.83 19.10
C ALA A 82 8.14 -11.44 20.23
N ASN A 83 8.69 -11.03 21.37
CA ASN A 83 7.96 -10.44 22.50
C ASN A 83 8.77 -9.25 23.01
N VAL A 84 8.21 -8.05 22.87
CA VAL A 84 8.86 -6.78 23.28
C VAL A 84 9.08 -6.73 24.78
N ALA A 85 8.13 -7.20 25.59
CA ALA A 85 8.20 -7.13 27.05
C ALA A 85 9.30 -8.02 27.64
N THR A 86 9.62 -9.14 26.98
CA THR A 86 10.65 -10.08 27.44
C THR A 86 11.93 -10.01 26.61
N ASP A 87 12.06 -9.03 25.71
CA ASP A 87 13.11 -8.95 24.68
C ASP A 87 13.35 -10.28 23.93
N ARG A 88 12.28 -11.04 23.67
CA ARG A 88 12.39 -12.26 22.85
C ARG A 88 12.49 -11.84 21.40
N ARG A 89 13.58 -12.22 20.74
CA ARG A 89 13.89 -11.81 19.36
C ARG A 89 13.68 -12.95 18.35
N GLY A 90 13.78 -12.62 17.07
CA GLY A 90 13.90 -13.64 16.02
C GLY A 90 15.25 -14.35 16.05
N VAL A 91 15.38 -15.46 15.33
CA VAL A 91 16.64 -16.24 15.24
C VAL A 91 17.81 -15.38 14.74
N CYS A 92 17.57 -14.43 13.84
CA CYS A 92 18.57 -13.47 13.36
C CYS A 92 18.87 -12.31 14.33
N GLY A 93 18.23 -12.28 15.51
CA GLY A 93 18.40 -11.21 16.50
C GLY A 93 17.54 -9.97 16.27
N MET A 94 16.61 -9.96 15.31
CA MET A 94 15.71 -8.82 15.12
C MET A 94 14.73 -8.67 16.28
N THR A 95 14.57 -7.44 16.78
CA THR A 95 13.63 -7.07 17.84
C THR A 95 12.17 -7.07 17.35
N GLY A 96 11.21 -7.05 18.29
CA GLY A 96 9.79 -6.93 17.97
C GLY A 96 9.46 -5.65 17.18
N ASP A 97 10.02 -4.51 17.57
CA ASP A 97 9.82 -3.23 16.87
C ASP A 97 10.34 -3.28 15.42
N GLY A 98 11.48 -3.93 15.24
CA GLY A 98 12.04 -4.18 13.92
C GLY A 98 11.11 -5.02 13.07
N MET A 99 10.57 -6.13 13.61
CA MET A 99 9.63 -6.99 12.88
C MET A 99 8.35 -6.23 12.49
N ALA A 100 7.80 -5.45 13.41
CA ALA A 100 6.60 -4.66 13.16
C ALA A 100 6.83 -3.64 12.04
N MET A 101 7.93 -2.88 12.09
CA MET A 101 8.25 -1.90 11.05
C MET A 101 8.62 -2.53 9.70
N ARG A 102 9.27 -3.70 9.69
CA ARG A 102 9.52 -4.46 8.47
C ARG A 102 8.23 -4.90 7.79
N MET A 103 7.29 -5.43 8.57
CA MET A 103 5.97 -5.81 8.06
C MET A 103 5.22 -4.60 7.50
N MET A 104 5.30 -3.44 8.17
CA MET A 104 4.71 -2.19 7.67
C MET A 104 5.36 -1.74 6.36
N LEU A 105 6.69 -1.76 6.26
CA LEU A 105 7.40 -1.37 5.02
C LEU A 105 7.06 -2.31 3.86
N LEU A 106 6.98 -3.63 4.09
CA LEU A 106 6.53 -4.58 3.06
C LEU A 106 5.08 -4.32 2.60
N ARG A 107 4.19 -3.91 3.50
CA ARG A 107 2.83 -3.47 3.12
C ARG A 107 2.85 -2.22 2.26
N ASN A 108 3.71 -1.25 2.58
CA ASN A 108 3.90 -0.07 1.72
C ASN A 108 4.41 -0.45 0.34
N VAL A 109 5.34 -1.41 0.24
CA VAL A 109 5.82 -1.94 -1.05
C VAL A 109 4.68 -2.56 -1.85
N MET A 110 3.84 -3.40 -1.24
CA MET A 110 2.69 -4.01 -1.93
C MET A 110 1.76 -2.93 -2.50
N GLY A 111 1.37 -1.94 -1.68
CA GLY A 111 0.51 -0.84 -2.14
C GLY A 111 1.16 0.02 -3.22
N THR A 112 2.44 0.35 -3.06
CA THR A 112 3.19 1.15 -4.05
C THR A 112 3.28 0.44 -5.38
N SER A 113 3.58 -0.86 -5.39
CA SER A 113 3.62 -1.67 -6.61
C SER A 113 2.27 -1.70 -7.33
N THR A 114 1.16 -1.83 -6.61
CA THR A 114 -0.18 -1.81 -7.21
C THR A 114 -0.49 -0.46 -7.87
N TYR A 115 -0.23 0.64 -7.18
CA TYR A 115 -0.49 1.97 -7.73
C TYR A 115 0.43 2.32 -8.88
N GLN A 116 1.70 1.92 -8.79
CA GLN A 116 2.63 2.11 -9.89
C GLN A 116 2.22 1.29 -11.12
N TYR A 117 1.81 0.04 -10.95
CA TYR A 117 1.30 -0.77 -12.06
C TYR A 117 0.09 -0.12 -12.74
N HIS A 118 -0.86 0.42 -11.96
CA HIS A 118 -1.99 1.16 -12.52
C HIS A 118 -1.52 2.38 -13.33
N THR A 119 -0.60 3.16 -12.77
CA THR A 119 0.00 4.34 -13.43
C THR A 119 0.65 3.94 -14.75
N GLU A 120 1.42 2.86 -14.77
CA GLU A 120 2.07 2.35 -15.98
C GLU A 120 1.08 1.92 -17.05
N GLN A 121 -0.04 1.27 -16.67
CA GLN A 121 -1.08 0.92 -17.65
C GLN A 121 -1.74 2.18 -18.23
N THR A 122 -1.93 3.22 -17.42
CA THR A 122 -2.45 4.53 -17.86
C THR A 122 -1.48 5.20 -18.83
N VAL A 123 -0.18 5.27 -18.49
CA VAL A 123 0.87 5.87 -19.35
C VAL A 123 1.02 5.08 -20.65
N LYS A 124 1.02 3.74 -20.59
CA LYS A 124 1.03 2.86 -21.78
C LYS A 124 -0.17 3.11 -22.68
N THR A 125 -1.36 3.30 -22.11
CA THR A 125 -2.58 3.62 -22.85
C THR A 125 -2.48 4.99 -23.52
N LEU A 126 -2.02 6.02 -22.79
CA LEU A 126 -1.79 7.36 -23.35
C LEU A 126 -0.79 7.33 -24.52
N ARG A 127 0.30 6.56 -24.38
CA ARG A 127 1.29 6.35 -25.44
C ARG A 127 0.67 5.65 -26.65
N ALA A 128 -0.23 4.70 -26.45
CA ALA A 128 -0.92 4.02 -27.54
C ALA A 128 -1.92 4.93 -28.26
N ILE A 129 -2.66 5.77 -27.54
CA ILE A 129 -3.54 6.83 -28.09
C ILE A 129 -2.71 7.78 -28.97
N ALA A 130 -1.59 8.27 -28.45
CA ALA A 130 -0.72 9.19 -29.17
C ALA A 130 -0.07 8.58 -30.43
N ASN A 131 -0.05 7.25 -30.54
CA ASN A 131 0.42 6.51 -31.71
C ASN A 131 -0.73 6.07 -32.64
N GLY A 132 -1.98 6.43 -32.36
CA GLY A 132 -3.14 6.02 -33.15
C GLY A 132 -3.42 4.52 -33.09
N LYS A 133 -2.96 3.83 -32.03
CA LYS A 133 -3.08 2.37 -31.88
C LYS A 133 -4.29 1.93 -31.05
N THR A 134 -5.19 2.85 -30.71
CA THR A 134 -6.37 2.59 -29.88
C THR A 134 -7.58 3.36 -30.40
N PRO A 135 -8.82 2.91 -30.13
CA PRO A 135 -10.02 3.69 -30.41
C PRO A 135 -10.22 4.89 -29.44
N PHE A 136 -9.47 4.95 -28.33
CA PHE A 136 -9.55 6.03 -27.37
C PHE A 136 -8.93 7.34 -27.90
N LYS A 137 -9.33 8.46 -27.30
CA LYS A 137 -8.89 9.81 -27.66
C LYS A 137 -8.53 10.61 -26.41
N ILE A 138 -7.65 11.59 -26.55
CA ILE A 138 -7.37 12.57 -25.49
C ILE A 138 -8.54 13.54 -25.44
N THR A 139 -9.36 13.45 -24.39
CA THR A 139 -10.56 14.28 -24.20
C THR A 139 -10.24 15.64 -23.59
N GLU A 140 -9.22 15.73 -22.74
CA GLU A 140 -8.81 16.95 -22.03
C GLU A 140 -7.38 17.37 -22.39
N PRO A 141 -7.13 17.88 -23.62
CA PRO A 141 -5.78 18.23 -24.08
C PRO A 141 -5.11 19.32 -23.24
N GLU A 142 -5.88 20.30 -22.74
CA GLU A 142 -5.35 21.39 -21.92
C GLU A 142 -4.86 20.93 -20.54
N LYS A 143 -5.49 19.90 -19.97
CA LYS A 143 -5.04 19.28 -18.71
C LYS A 143 -3.68 18.62 -18.89
N LEU A 144 -3.49 17.87 -19.97
CA LEU A 144 -2.21 17.26 -20.31
C LEU A 144 -1.13 18.32 -20.54
N LYS A 145 -1.42 19.39 -21.30
CA LYS A 145 -0.47 20.50 -21.53
C LYS A 145 -0.09 21.19 -20.22
N THR A 146 -1.06 21.55 -19.40
CA THR A 146 -0.83 22.23 -18.11
C THR A 146 0.05 21.37 -17.20
N PHE A 147 -0.23 20.07 -17.14
CA PHE A 147 0.56 19.17 -16.32
C PHE A 147 1.98 18.97 -16.86
N ALA A 148 2.13 18.79 -18.18
CA ALA A 148 3.42 18.72 -18.85
C ALA A 148 4.27 19.99 -18.61
N GLN A 149 3.66 21.19 -18.68
CA GLN A 149 4.32 22.46 -18.37
C GLN A 149 4.83 22.52 -16.93
N ARG A 150 4.03 22.07 -15.94
CA ARG A 150 4.46 22.03 -14.53
C ARG A 150 5.68 21.13 -14.32
N LEU A 151 5.82 20.08 -15.12
CA LEU A 151 6.98 19.18 -15.13
C LEU A 151 8.16 19.73 -15.95
N GLY A 152 7.99 20.86 -16.64
CA GLY A 152 9.01 21.47 -17.51
C GLY A 152 9.17 20.77 -18.86
N ILE A 153 8.14 20.07 -19.31
CA ILE A 153 8.12 19.37 -20.60
C ILE A 153 7.67 20.36 -21.68
N ASP A 154 8.34 20.33 -22.83
CA ASP A 154 7.95 21.14 -23.99
C ASP A 154 6.54 20.75 -24.47
N VAL A 155 5.66 21.75 -24.59
CA VAL A 155 4.27 21.60 -25.05
C VAL A 155 4.04 22.16 -26.46
N SER A 156 5.10 22.36 -27.24
CA SER A 156 4.99 22.76 -28.64
C SER A 156 4.44 21.63 -29.54
N GLY A 157 3.71 21.99 -30.59
CA GLY A 157 3.20 21.03 -31.58
C GLY A 157 1.86 20.38 -31.22
N ASP A 158 1.55 19.27 -31.88
CA ASP A 158 0.27 18.57 -31.71
C ASP A 158 0.20 17.78 -30.40
N ILE A 159 -1.02 17.52 -29.94
CA ILE A 159 -1.26 16.87 -28.64
C ILE A 159 -0.63 15.48 -28.53
N ASN A 160 -0.51 14.74 -29.64
CA ASN A 160 0.09 13.41 -29.62
C ASN A 160 1.60 13.48 -29.40
N LYS A 161 2.29 14.48 -29.96
CA LYS A 161 3.71 14.72 -29.66
C LYS A 161 3.92 15.10 -28.19
N ILE A 162 3.05 15.94 -27.64
CA ILE A 162 3.09 16.34 -26.22
C ILE A 162 2.88 15.10 -25.33
N ALA A 163 1.89 14.26 -25.64
CA ALA A 163 1.63 13.02 -24.93
C ALA A 163 2.83 12.06 -24.94
N LYS A 164 3.50 11.88 -26.08
CA LYS A 164 4.70 11.04 -26.17
C LYS A 164 5.83 11.55 -25.29
N ARG A 165 6.12 12.86 -25.35
CA ARG A 165 7.14 13.48 -24.48
C ARG A 165 6.79 13.37 -22.99
N PHE A 166 5.50 13.49 -22.66
CA PHE A 166 5.01 13.27 -21.31
C PHE A 166 5.28 11.83 -20.85
N CYS A 167 4.87 10.83 -21.63
CA CYS A 167 5.13 9.42 -21.33
C CYS A 167 6.62 9.13 -21.16
N ASP A 168 7.47 9.62 -22.07
CA ASP A 168 8.94 9.43 -22.00
C ASP A 168 9.54 10.04 -20.73
N PHE A 169 9.05 11.21 -20.34
CA PHE A 169 9.53 11.90 -19.14
C PHE A 169 9.16 11.13 -17.86
N VAL A 170 7.89 10.73 -17.71
CA VAL A 170 7.45 10.06 -16.48
C VAL A 170 8.05 8.67 -16.34
N GLU A 171 8.11 7.89 -17.42
CA GLU A 171 8.77 6.57 -17.42
C GLU A 171 10.25 6.70 -17.08
N LYS A 172 10.95 7.73 -17.58
CA LYS A 172 12.33 8.00 -17.21
C LYS A 172 12.46 8.31 -15.71
N ASP A 173 11.55 9.09 -15.14
CA ASP A 173 11.61 9.45 -13.73
C ASP A 173 11.33 8.24 -12.82
N PHE A 174 10.36 7.39 -13.20
CA PHE A 174 10.05 6.15 -12.47
C PHE A 174 11.24 5.21 -12.36
N ASN A 175 12.07 5.17 -13.41
CA ASN A 175 13.23 4.29 -13.54
C ASN A 175 14.54 4.90 -13.01
N ARG A 176 14.52 6.12 -12.46
CA ARG A 176 15.69 6.65 -11.74
C ARG A 176 16.10 5.70 -10.62
N LYS A 177 17.40 5.58 -10.38
CA LYS A 177 17.90 4.85 -9.23
C LYS A 177 17.43 5.51 -7.94
N TYR A 178 17.42 4.77 -6.84
CA TYR A 178 16.98 5.31 -5.54
C TYR A 178 17.88 6.46 -5.06
N ASP A 179 19.15 6.50 -5.47
CA ASP A 179 20.13 7.53 -5.12
C ASP A 179 20.13 8.74 -6.07
N GLU A 180 19.33 8.70 -7.14
CA GLU A 180 19.13 9.80 -8.08
C GLU A 180 17.81 10.52 -7.80
N PRO A 181 17.79 11.79 -7.37
CA PRO A 181 16.56 12.49 -7.00
C PRO A 181 15.50 12.49 -8.11
N SER A 182 14.24 12.21 -7.74
CA SER A 182 13.08 12.32 -8.64
C SER A 182 12.86 13.76 -9.09
N VAL A 183 12.74 13.96 -10.40
CA VAL A 183 12.41 15.28 -10.98
C VAL A 183 10.95 15.59 -10.79
N ILE A 184 10.05 14.60 -10.85
CA ILE A 184 8.62 14.80 -10.59
C ILE A 184 8.43 15.36 -9.17
N VAL A 185 9.05 14.75 -8.16
CA VAL A 185 8.98 15.24 -6.77
C VAL A 185 9.61 16.62 -6.65
N GLU A 186 10.77 16.86 -7.27
CA GLU A 186 11.44 18.16 -7.22
C GLU A 186 10.60 19.30 -7.84
N LYS A 187 9.84 19.00 -8.90
CA LYS A 187 9.00 19.98 -9.61
C LYS A 187 7.68 20.25 -8.90
N LEU A 188 7.07 19.22 -8.31
CA LEU A 188 5.69 19.31 -7.82
C LEU A 188 5.58 19.57 -6.31
N ALA A 189 6.57 19.15 -5.52
CA ALA A 189 6.48 19.28 -4.06
C ALA A 189 6.77 20.71 -3.57
N PRO A 190 6.07 21.19 -2.51
CA PRO A 190 6.36 22.47 -1.87
C PRO A 190 7.81 22.57 -1.40
N LYS A 191 8.39 23.79 -1.46
CA LYS A 191 9.80 24.03 -1.15
C LYS A 191 10.17 23.55 0.26
N GLU A 192 9.35 23.86 1.25
CA GLU A 192 9.57 23.51 2.66
C GLU A 192 9.59 21.98 2.85
N ARG A 193 8.77 21.25 2.08
CA ARG A 193 8.75 19.78 2.11
C ARG A 193 10.00 19.18 1.50
N LYS A 194 10.46 19.71 0.38
CA LYS A 194 11.70 19.25 -0.27
C LYS A 194 12.91 19.44 0.64
N GLU A 195 13.02 20.59 1.29
CA GLU A 195 14.10 20.90 2.25
C GLU A 195 14.06 19.95 3.45
N LEU A 196 12.88 19.73 4.04
CA LEU A 196 12.70 18.81 5.15
C LEU A 196 13.06 17.37 4.76
N TRP A 197 12.58 16.87 3.61
CA TRP A 197 12.86 15.51 3.17
C TRP A 197 14.34 15.29 2.85
N LYS A 198 15.03 16.30 2.30
CA LYS A 198 16.49 16.26 2.11
C LYS A 198 17.22 16.20 3.44
N LYS A 199 16.84 17.03 4.42
CA LYS A 199 17.41 17.01 5.78
C LYS A 199 17.21 15.66 6.49
N LEU A 200 16.07 15.03 6.30
CA LEU A 200 15.73 13.73 6.88
C LEU A 200 16.28 12.54 6.07
N GLY A 201 16.90 12.76 4.90
CA GLY A 201 17.38 11.69 4.03
C GLY A 201 16.27 10.88 3.32
N ILE A 202 15.04 11.39 3.27
CA ILE A 202 13.86 10.71 2.70
C ILE A 202 13.37 11.32 1.38
N PHE A 203 14.15 12.21 0.75
CA PHE A 203 13.83 12.67 -0.60
C PHE A 203 14.04 11.52 -1.60
N PRO A 204 13.00 11.05 -2.30
CA PRO A 204 13.06 9.80 -3.06
C PRO A 204 13.75 9.96 -4.42
N GLY A 205 14.23 8.83 -4.95
CA GLY A 205 14.56 8.64 -6.35
C GLY A 205 13.37 8.10 -7.15
N GLY A 206 13.62 7.27 -8.16
CA GLY A 206 12.56 6.65 -8.96
C GLY A 206 11.82 5.55 -8.18
N VAL A 207 10.50 5.49 -8.33
CA VAL A 207 9.62 4.57 -7.58
C VAL A 207 10.02 3.10 -7.71
N HIS A 208 10.54 2.66 -8.86
CA HIS A 208 11.05 1.29 -9.01
C HIS A 208 12.31 1.05 -8.17
N GLY A 209 13.22 2.03 -8.14
CA GLY A 209 14.39 2.01 -7.28
C GLY A 209 14.02 2.00 -5.80
N GLU A 210 13.00 2.76 -5.40
CA GLU A 210 12.51 2.80 -4.01
C GLU A 210 11.82 1.49 -3.59
N ILE A 211 11.08 0.83 -4.50
CA ILE A 211 10.54 -0.52 -4.29
C ILE A 211 11.67 -1.51 -4.05
N LEU A 212 12.72 -1.49 -4.88
CA LEU A 212 13.87 -2.37 -4.74
C LEU A 212 14.59 -2.14 -3.41
N LEU A 213 14.95 -0.89 -3.10
CA LEU A 213 15.61 -0.50 -1.85
C LEU A 213 14.82 -0.97 -0.62
N SER A 214 13.51 -0.69 -0.61
CA SER A 214 12.63 -1.02 0.50
C SER A 214 12.48 -2.53 0.69
N THR A 215 12.30 -3.26 -0.42
CA THR A 215 12.19 -4.72 -0.39
C THR A 215 13.48 -5.35 0.12
N SER A 216 14.63 -4.97 -0.44
CA SER A 216 15.94 -5.49 -0.02
C SER A 216 16.21 -5.20 1.47
N SER A 217 15.87 -4.01 1.96
CA SER A 217 16.05 -3.64 3.37
C SER A 217 15.22 -4.50 4.32
N CYS A 218 14.06 -4.97 3.87
CA CYS A 218 13.18 -5.83 4.66
C CYS A 218 13.65 -7.29 4.76
N LEU A 219 14.65 -7.71 3.96
CA LEU A 219 15.08 -9.10 3.96
C LEU A 219 16.10 -9.41 5.06
N THR A 220 16.32 -10.71 5.24
CA THR A 220 17.10 -11.29 6.33
C THR A 220 18.51 -10.72 6.38
N ASN A 221 18.93 -10.27 7.57
CA ASN A 221 20.26 -9.73 7.87
C ASN A 221 20.67 -8.49 7.05
N VAL A 222 19.71 -7.70 6.55
CA VAL A 222 19.98 -6.44 5.85
C VAL A 222 19.79 -5.24 6.78
N ASP A 223 18.55 -4.91 7.13
CA ASP A 223 18.23 -3.81 8.04
C ASP A 223 17.38 -4.32 9.22
N GLY A 224 17.95 -4.21 10.42
CA GLY A 224 17.32 -4.59 11.68
C GLY A 224 16.76 -3.41 12.47
N TYR A 225 17.02 -2.17 12.06
CA TYR A 225 16.73 -0.99 12.86
C TYR A 225 15.40 -0.34 12.45
N TYR A 226 14.44 -0.34 13.37
CA TYR A 226 13.06 0.09 13.09
C TYR A 226 12.96 1.55 12.60
N VAL A 227 13.81 2.47 13.09
CA VAL A 227 13.82 3.87 12.62
C VAL A 227 14.26 3.95 11.17
N SER A 228 15.29 3.20 10.79
CA SER A 228 15.78 3.13 9.41
C SER A 228 14.69 2.58 8.47
N LEU A 229 13.95 1.56 8.90
CA LEU A 229 12.81 1.02 8.16
C LEU A 229 11.64 2.02 8.09
N ALA A 230 11.35 2.75 9.17
CA ALA A 230 10.30 3.77 9.20
C ALA A 230 10.60 4.95 8.26
N LEU A 231 11.85 5.40 8.20
CA LEU A 231 12.28 6.44 7.26
C LEU A 231 12.10 5.96 5.80
N LYS A 232 12.43 4.71 5.50
CA LYS A 232 12.17 4.10 4.17
C LYS A 232 10.67 4.00 3.86
N ALA A 233 9.84 3.67 4.86
CA ALA A 233 8.38 3.62 4.69
C ALA A 233 7.79 4.98 4.33
N MET A 234 8.29 6.07 4.93
CA MET A 234 7.91 7.43 4.52
C MET A 234 8.46 7.80 3.14
N ARG A 235 9.72 7.47 2.86
CA ARG A 235 10.40 7.74 1.58
C ARG A 235 9.67 7.12 0.38
N ILE A 236 9.33 5.84 0.44
CA ILE A 236 8.58 5.16 -0.63
C ILE A 236 7.14 5.71 -0.75
N GLY A 237 6.55 6.16 0.36
CA GLY A 237 5.25 6.85 0.34
C GLY A 237 5.28 8.17 -0.43
N ILE A 238 6.37 8.95 -0.30
CA ILE A 238 6.57 10.17 -1.10
C ILE A 238 6.70 9.82 -2.59
N ALA A 239 7.51 8.80 -2.93
CA ALA A 239 7.66 8.36 -4.31
C ALA A 239 6.30 7.97 -4.93
N MET A 240 5.55 7.10 -4.25
CA MET A 240 4.23 6.63 -4.67
C MET A 240 3.22 7.77 -4.86
N ALA A 241 3.15 8.72 -3.92
CA ALA A 241 2.21 9.83 -4.00
C ALA A 241 2.47 10.71 -5.23
N TYR A 242 3.73 11.04 -5.51
CA TYR A 242 4.07 11.97 -6.59
C TYR A 242 4.23 11.30 -7.95
N GLN A 243 4.81 10.11 -8.01
CA GLN A 243 5.09 9.42 -9.26
C GLN A 243 3.95 8.51 -9.71
N SER A 244 3.17 7.96 -8.78
CA SER A 244 2.05 7.08 -9.13
C SER A 244 0.72 7.83 -9.07
N GLN A 245 0.31 8.31 -7.89
CA GLN A 245 -1.03 8.88 -7.69
C GLN A 245 -1.27 10.19 -8.45
N ILE A 246 -0.29 11.11 -8.43
CA ILE A 246 -0.44 12.41 -9.10
C ILE A 246 -0.30 12.27 -10.62
N VAL A 247 0.45 11.27 -11.11
CA VAL A 247 0.67 11.07 -12.55
C VAL A 247 -0.48 10.34 -13.23
N THR A 248 -1.13 9.40 -12.54
CA THR A 248 -2.31 8.66 -13.05
C THR A 248 -3.48 9.58 -13.34
#